data_AF-A0A6N4WAH8-F1
#
_entry.id   AF-A0A6N4WAH8-F1
#
_cell.length_a   1.000
_cell.length_b   1.000
_cell.length_c   1.000
_cell.angle_alpha   90.00
_cell.angle_beta   90.00
_cell.angle_gamma   90.00
#
_symmetry.space_group_name_H-M   'P 1'
#
loop_
_entity.id
_entity.type
_entity.pdbx_description
1 polymer ?
#
loop_
_entity_poly.entity_id
_entity_poly.type
_entity_poly.pdbx_seq_one_letter_code
_entity_poly.pdbx_strand_id
1 'polypeptide(L)'
;MTATTPGRRPNLTAAVHRLRSAIDRLITPTTGYQNNAYIEAPGLYTQLKDAVELGQQSNTGSGRGSKSRPPFWTDAAVQLHNIDLMITVWCRSAGTTVVKLRTLSAKTWTVEDTAEVRRKAGIINAWADDIDILLNHGHVQYISAACPCCGAATAQKRDSAGELIRSPALQVIAEYGCTCQQCGYFWAPDKYIDLCQQLGLPLPAGVLE
;
A
#
# COMPACT_ATOMS: atom_id res chain seq x y z
N MET A 1 -19.26 41.07 -13.42
CA MET A 1 -18.97 41.03 -11.96
C MET A 1 -18.79 39.58 -11.57
N THR A 2 -17.56 39.08 -11.58
CA THR A 2 -17.22 37.71 -11.21
C THR A 2 -16.97 37.65 -9.70
N ALA A 3 -17.80 36.90 -8.99
CA ALA A 3 -17.65 36.68 -7.55
C ALA A 3 -16.38 35.88 -7.29
N THR A 4 -15.38 36.51 -6.69
CA THR A 4 -14.18 35.85 -6.19
C THR A 4 -14.57 34.98 -5.00
N THR A 5 -14.56 33.65 -5.17
CA THR A 5 -14.71 32.70 -4.07
C THR A 5 -13.71 33.07 -2.97
N PRO A 6 -14.14 33.26 -1.71
CA PRO A 6 -13.23 33.64 -0.64
C PRO A 6 -12.18 32.54 -0.47
N GLY A 7 -10.91 32.88 -0.70
CA GLY A 7 -9.79 31.96 -0.66
C GLY A 7 -9.77 31.20 0.67
N ARG A 8 -9.86 29.87 0.61
CA ARG A 8 -9.79 28.98 1.78
C ARG A 8 -8.49 29.27 2.52
N ARG A 9 -8.58 29.84 3.73
CA ARG A 9 -7.40 30.19 4.53
C ARG A 9 -6.49 28.96 4.70
N PRO A 10 -5.17 29.10 4.50
CA PRO A 10 -4.23 28.01 4.70
C PRO A 10 -4.24 27.56 6.18
N ASN A 11 -4.87 26.41 6.45
CA ASN A 11 -4.79 25.74 7.74
C ASN A 11 -3.44 25.00 7.86
N LEU A 12 -2.45 25.68 8.43
CA LEU A 12 -1.10 25.18 8.68
C LEU A 12 -1.10 24.07 9.74
N THR A 13 -1.82 24.25 10.85
CA THR A 13 -1.85 23.28 11.96
C THR A 13 -2.28 21.90 11.48
N ALA A 14 -3.36 21.83 10.68
CA ALA A 14 -3.80 20.57 10.09
C ALA A 14 -2.79 19.98 9.09
N ALA A 15 -2.08 20.82 8.33
CA ALA A 15 -1.05 20.37 7.41
C ALA A 15 0.15 19.76 8.15
N VAL A 16 0.64 20.43 9.20
CA VAL A 16 1.74 19.95 10.04
C VAL A 16 1.37 18.67 10.76
N HIS A 17 0.15 18.58 11.32
CA HIS A 17 -0.34 17.35 11.93
C HIS A 17 -0.33 16.20 10.92
N ARG A 18 -0.85 16.41 9.71
CA ARG A 18 -0.83 15.39 8.64
C ARG A 18 0.58 14.95 8.27
N LEU A 19 1.53 15.89 8.18
CA LEU A 19 2.92 15.56 7.90
C LEU A 19 3.51 14.70 9.01
N ARG A 20 3.28 15.05 10.27
CA ARG A 20 3.74 14.26 11.42
C ARG A 20 3.13 12.87 11.44
N SER A 21 1.82 12.76 11.25
CA SER A 21 1.15 11.46 11.17
C SER A 21 1.66 10.60 10.01
N ALA A 22 1.93 11.19 8.85
CA ALA A 22 2.49 10.46 7.71
C ALA A 22 3.91 9.96 7.99
N ILE A 23 4.74 10.78 8.63
CA ILE A 23 6.10 10.40 9.04
C ILE A 23 6.04 9.28 10.08
N ASP A 24 5.21 9.40 11.11
CA ASP A 24 5.03 8.37 12.14
C ASP A 24 4.56 7.05 11.53
N ARG A 25 3.59 7.08 10.61
CA ARG A 25 3.15 5.89 9.88
C ARG A 25 4.29 5.17 9.16
N LEU A 26 5.27 5.92 8.66
CA LEU A 26 6.40 5.36 7.90
C LEU A 26 7.51 4.81 8.80
N ILE A 27 7.77 5.41 9.97
CA ILE A 27 8.98 5.12 10.78
C ILE A 27 8.70 4.56 12.18
N THR A 28 7.50 4.71 12.72
CA THR A 28 7.18 4.27 14.07
C THR A 28 6.90 2.76 14.07
N PRO A 29 7.50 2.00 14.99
CA PRO A 29 7.18 0.59 15.17
C PRO A 29 5.71 0.37 15.50
N THR A 30 5.12 -0.69 14.97
CA THR A 30 3.73 -1.08 15.26
C THR A 30 3.74 -2.32 16.13
N THR A 31 3.03 -2.27 17.25
CA THR A 31 2.81 -3.45 18.10
C THR A 31 1.52 -4.13 17.70
N GLY A 32 1.57 -5.44 17.43
CA GLY A 32 0.41 -6.29 17.17
C GLY A 32 0.35 -7.46 18.15
N TYR A 33 -0.86 -7.97 18.40
CA TYR A 33 -1.03 -9.23 19.11
C TYR A 33 -1.36 -10.32 18.10
N GLN A 34 -0.48 -11.32 17.96
CA GLN A 34 -0.66 -12.44 17.04
C GLN A 34 -0.23 -13.73 17.74
N ASN A 35 -0.98 -14.82 17.54
CA ASN A 35 -0.67 -16.15 18.10
C ASN A 35 -0.40 -16.16 19.61
N ASN A 36 -1.20 -15.41 20.37
CA ASN A 36 -1.06 -15.28 21.83
C ASN A 36 0.27 -14.66 22.31
N ALA A 37 0.93 -13.89 21.43
CA ALA A 37 2.16 -13.16 21.72
C ALA A 37 2.07 -11.70 21.24
N TYR A 38 2.70 -10.79 21.98
CA TYR A 38 2.94 -9.44 21.51
C TYR A 38 4.13 -9.45 20.56
N ILE A 39 3.91 -8.95 19.35
CA ILE A 39 4.93 -8.79 18.31
C ILE A 39 5.11 -7.30 18.07
N GLU A 40 6.35 -6.82 18.16
CA GLU A 40 6.73 -5.47 17.74
C GLU A 40 7.32 -5.55 16.34
N ALA A 41 6.59 -5.00 15.36
CA ALA A 41 7.07 -4.87 14.00
C ALA A 41 7.81 -3.53 13.85
N PRO A 42 9.01 -3.49 13.23
CA PRO A 42 9.69 -2.24 12.89
C PRO A 42 8.81 -1.30 12.04
N GLY A 43 9.15 -0.02 11.94
CA GLY A 43 8.45 0.89 11.03
C GLY A 43 8.55 0.44 9.56
N LEU A 44 7.58 0.83 8.72
CA LEU A 44 7.48 0.40 7.32
C LEU A 44 8.77 0.64 6.51
N TYR A 45 9.45 1.78 6.71
CA TYR A 45 10.72 2.05 6.04
C TYR A 45 11.82 1.05 6.45
N THR A 46 11.90 0.70 7.74
CA THR A 46 12.87 -0.30 8.22
C THR A 46 12.55 -1.68 7.65
N GLN A 47 11.27 -2.07 7.64
CA GLN A 47 10.86 -3.34 7.03
C GLN A 47 11.20 -3.40 5.54
N LEU A 48 10.98 -2.32 4.78
CA LEU A 48 11.37 -2.22 3.37
C LEU A 48 12.88 -2.38 3.21
N LYS A 49 13.66 -1.67 4.02
CA LYS A 49 15.11 -1.73 3.99
C LYS A 49 15.62 -3.14 4.28
N ASP A 50 15.11 -3.77 5.33
CA ASP A 50 15.46 -5.14 5.72
C ASP A 50 15.09 -6.13 4.61
N ALA A 51 13.93 -5.97 3.95
CA ALA A 51 13.51 -6.81 2.84
C ALA A 51 14.47 -6.73 1.63
N VAL A 52 15.02 -5.54 1.35
CA VAL A 52 16.01 -5.33 0.28
C VAL A 52 17.38 -5.87 0.67
N GLU A 53 17.86 -5.57 1.88
CA GLU A 53 19.22 -5.94 2.35
C GLU A 53 19.36 -7.44 2.65
N LEU A 54 18.35 -8.05 3.26
CA LEU A 54 18.35 -9.47 3.62
C LEU A 54 17.84 -10.37 2.49
N GLY A 55 17.36 -9.78 1.38
CA GLY A 55 16.69 -10.51 0.30
C GLY A 55 15.44 -11.26 0.78
N GLN A 56 14.87 -10.86 1.93
CA GLN A 56 13.69 -11.50 2.51
C GLN A 56 12.46 -11.09 1.70
N GLN A 57 12.14 -11.90 0.70
CA GLN A 57 10.78 -11.98 0.18
C GLN A 57 9.96 -12.63 1.29
N SER A 58 9.00 -11.92 1.88
CA SER A 58 8.11 -12.44 2.93
C SER A 58 7.45 -13.73 2.44
N ASN A 59 8.03 -14.87 2.84
CA ASN A 59 7.62 -16.20 2.41
C ASN A 59 7.17 -17.00 3.62
N THR A 60 5.96 -16.71 4.10
CA THR A 60 5.22 -17.57 5.03
C THR A 60 3.98 -18.20 4.38
N GLY A 61 3.87 -18.13 3.05
CA GLY A 61 2.81 -18.79 2.29
C GLY A 61 3.30 -20.07 1.61
N SER A 62 3.07 -21.21 2.23
CA SER A 62 3.21 -22.54 1.63
C SER A 62 2.27 -22.70 0.42
N GLY A 63 2.73 -22.32 -0.77
CA GLY A 63 2.00 -22.46 -2.03
C GLY A 63 2.94 -22.91 -3.15
N ARG A 64 2.75 -24.15 -3.62
CA ARG A 64 3.47 -24.72 -4.76
C ARG A 64 3.32 -23.85 -6.00
N GLY A 65 4.43 -23.33 -6.51
CA GLY A 65 4.51 -22.69 -7.81
C GLY A 65 5.78 -21.86 -7.92
N SER A 66 6.85 -22.46 -8.44
CA SER A 66 8.07 -21.75 -8.82
C SER A 66 7.75 -20.72 -9.90
N LYS A 67 7.37 -19.51 -9.50
CA LYS A 67 7.55 -18.33 -10.32
C LYS A 67 8.96 -17.84 -10.05
N SER A 68 9.78 -17.81 -11.08
CA SER A 68 11.12 -17.21 -11.08
C SER A 68 11.00 -15.75 -10.64
N ARG A 69 11.03 -15.50 -9.33
CA ARG A 69 11.20 -14.15 -8.79
C ARG A 69 12.70 -13.89 -8.77
N PRO A 70 13.16 -12.75 -9.33
CA PRO A 70 14.57 -12.43 -9.35
C PRO A 70 15.15 -12.49 -7.91
N PRO A 71 16.43 -12.87 -7.76
CA PRO A 71 17.08 -12.96 -6.44
C PRO A 71 17.11 -11.62 -5.70
N PHE A 72 16.84 -10.53 -6.41
CA PHE A 72 16.75 -9.18 -5.90
C PHE A 72 15.34 -8.64 -6.12
N TRP A 73 14.74 -8.10 -5.07
CA TRP A 73 13.42 -7.48 -5.14
C TRP A 73 13.53 -6.05 -5.69
N THR A 74 13.58 -5.95 -7.02
CA THR A 74 13.80 -4.70 -7.75
C THR A 74 12.82 -3.60 -7.36
N ASP A 75 11.53 -3.91 -7.22
CA ASP A 75 10.50 -2.93 -6.90
C ASP A 75 10.71 -2.31 -5.51
N ALA A 76 11.03 -3.14 -4.52
CA ALA A 76 11.34 -2.68 -3.16
C ALA A 76 12.61 -1.82 -3.13
N ALA A 77 13.64 -2.21 -3.89
CA ALA A 77 14.88 -1.45 -3.99
C ALA A 77 14.71 -0.09 -4.68
N VAL A 78 13.90 -0.03 -5.76
CA VAL A 78 13.56 1.22 -6.43
C VAL A 78 12.79 2.13 -5.48
N GLN A 79 11.82 1.60 -4.74
CA GLN A 79 11.06 2.40 -3.76
C GLN A 79 11.97 2.92 -2.64
N LEU A 80 12.87 2.08 -2.11
CA LEU A 80 13.85 2.49 -1.09
C LEU A 80 14.74 3.62 -1.62
N HIS A 81 15.29 3.46 -2.83
CA HIS A 81 16.13 4.47 -3.47
C HIS A 81 15.38 5.80 -3.69
N ASN A 82 14.13 5.73 -4.17
CA ASN A 82 13.30 6.92 -4.40
C ASN A 82 13.06 7.70 -3.11
N ILE A 83 12.76 7.00 -2.01
CA ILE A 83 12.57 7.63 -0.69
C ILE A 83 13.87 8.29 -0.23
N ASP A 84 15.00 7.57 -0.26
CA ASP A 84 16.29 8.07 0.21
C ASP A 84 16.77 9.31 -0.57
N LEU A 85 16.58 9.28 -1.90
CA LEU A 85 16.90 10.40 -2.78
C LEU A 85 16.03 11.62 -2.44
N MET A 86 14.71 11.45 -2.38
CA MET A 86 13.76 12.54 -2.14
C MET A 86 13.93 13.16 -0.75
N ILE A 87 14.17 12.34 0.27
CA ILE A 87 14.44 12.83 1.63
C ILE A 87 15.76 13.60 1.70
N THR A 88 16.78 13.20 0.94
CA THR A 88 18.03 13.96 0.83
C THR A 88 17.83 15.33 0.16
N VAL A 89 16.93 15.43 -0.82
CA VAL A 89 16.56 16.72 -1.42
C VAL A 89 15.79 17.60 -0.44
N TRP A 90 14.86 17.04 0.32
CA TRP A 90 14.03 17.81 1.26
C TRP A 90 14.73 18.19 2.56
N CYS A 91 15.69 17.38 3.01
CA CYS A 91 16.39 17.57 4.26
C CYS A 91 17.90 17.40 4.05
N ARG A 92 18.63 18.51 4.10
CA ARG A 92 20.09 18.54 4.00
C ARG A 92 20.80 18.21 5.31
N SER A 93 20.06 17.80 6.36
CA SER A 93 20.67 17.40 7.62
C SER A 93 21.47 16.11 7.45
N ALA A 94 22.55 15.97 8.22
CA ALA A 94 23.33 14.75 8.25
C ALA A 94 22.56 13.62 8.95
N GLY A 95 22.84 12.37 8.57
CA GLY A 95 22.27 11.18 9.20
C GLY A 95 21.44 10.31 8.26
N THR A 96 20.83 9.28 8.85
CA THR A 96 19.99 8.31 8.14
C THR A 96 18.66 8.92 7.68
N THR A 97 17.98 8.28 6.73
CA THR A 97 16.66 8.70 6.26
C THR A 97 15.65 8.85 7.39
N VAL A 98 15.66 7.93 8.38
CA VAL A 98 14.82 8.03 9.59
C VAL A 98 15.13 9.29 10.40
N VAL A 99 16.41 9.61 10.60
CA VAL A 99 16.81 10.85 11.30
C VAL A 99 16.35 12.08 10.52
N LYS A 100 16.55 12.11 9.21
CA LYS A 100 16.09 13.20 8.34
C LYS A 100 14.56 13.39 8.38
N LEU A 101 13.80 12.29 8.40
CA LEU A 101 12.34 12.30 8.55
C LEU A 101 11.92 12.88 9.91
N ARG A 102 12.57 12.48 11.01
CA ARG A 102 12.34 13.06 12.34
C ARG A 102 12.70 14.55 12.38
N THR A 103 13.79 14.95 11.75
CA THR A 103 14.15 16.38 11.63
C THR A 103 13.09 17.15 10.83
N LEU A 104 12.54 16.56 9.77
CA LEU A 104 11.47 17.17 8.98
C LEU A 104 10.17 17.33 9.78
N SER A 105 9.83 16.37 10.65
CA SER A 105 8.64 16.43 11.50
C SER A 105 8.76 17.47 12.63
N ALA A 106 9.99 17.68 13.11
CA ALA A 106 10.33 18.65 14.15
C ALA A 106 10.53 20.09 13.62
N LYS A 107 10.73 20.27 12.30
CA LYS A 107 10.92 21.58 11.68
C LYS A 107 9.75 22.53 12.00
N THR A 108 10.07 23.79 12.30
CA THR A 108 9.10 24.88 12.40
C THR A 108 8.69 25.35 11.01
N TRP A 109 7.38 25.38 10.75
CA TRP A 109 6.80 25.77 9.47
C TRP A 109 6.07 27.10 9.58
N THR A 110 6.06 27.90 8.51
CA THR A 110 5.27 29.14 8.45
C THR A 110 3.99 28.92 7.66
N VAL A 111 3.08 29.90 7.69
CA VAL A 111 1.76 29.77 7.04
C VAL A 111 1.91 29.69 5.51
N GLU A 112 2.93 30.34 4.96
CA GLU A 112 3.29 30.33 3.54
C GLU A 112 3.67 28.92 3.07
N ASP A 113 4.27 28.11 3.95
CA ASP A 113 4.71 26.74 3.64
C ASP A 113 3.55 25.72 3.59
N THR A 114 2.32 26.13 3.94
CA THR A 114 1.19 25.19 4.11
C THR A 114 0.97 24.28 2.89
N ALA A 115 1.13 24.82 1.67
CA ALA A 115 0.98 24.04 0.44
C ALA A 115 2.11 23.01 0.28
N GLU A 116 3.34 23.38 0.63
CA GLU A 116 4.47 22.46 0.59
C GLU A 116 4.33 21.34 1.62
N VAL A 117 3.98 21.67 2.86
CA VAL A 117 3.77 20.70 3.94
C VAL A 117 2.72 19.66 3.56
N ARG A 118 1.59 20.10 2.98
CA ARG A 118 0.54 19.19 2.48
C ARG A 118 1.04 18.27 1.40
N ARG A 119 1.84 18.78 0.46
CA ARG A 119 2.41 17.98 -0.63
C ARG A 119 3.36 16.92 -0.09
N LYS A 120 4.27 17.29 0.82
CA LYS A 120 5.18 16.33 1.46
C LYS A 120 4.42 15.25 2.22
N ALA A 121 3.40 15.64 2.98
CA ALA A 121 2.56 14.68 3.71
C ALA A 121 1.83 13.70 2.77
N GLY A 122 1.32 14.20 1.64
CA GLY A 122 0.69 13.35 0.62
C GLY A 122 1.65 12.35 -0.01
N ILE A 123 2.86 12.79 -0.36
CA ILE A 123 3.90 11.91 -0.93
C ILE A 123 4.33 10.84 0.08
N ILE A 124 4.55 11.20 1.35
CA ILE A 124 4.95 10.25 2.39
C ILE A 124 3.86 9.21 2.65
N ASN A 125 2.59 9.61 2.66
CA ASN A 125 1.48 8.65 2.77
C ASN A 125 1.42 7.71 1.57
N ALA A 126 1.59 8.22 0.35
CA ALA A 126 1.66 7.38 -0.83
C ALA A 126 2.81 6.35 -0.74
N TRP A 127 3.99 6.77 -0.26
CA TRP A 127 5.07 5.82 0.00
C TRP A 127 4.71 4.77 1.05
N ALA A 128 4.03 5.15 2.13
CA ALA A 128 3.58 4.20 3.13
C ALA A 128 2.57 3.19 2.56
N ASP A 129 1.64 3.65 1.71
CA ASP A 129 0.68 2.79 1.01
C ASP A 129 1.39 1.82 0.03
N ASP A 130 2.33 2.32 -0.76
CA ASP A 130 3.12 1.52 -1.70
C ASP A 130 3.94 0.44 -0.96
N ILE A 131 4.57 0.80 0.16
CA ILE A 131 5.35 -0.14 0.98
C ILE A 131 4.44 -1.20 1.58
N ASP A 132 3.27 -0.81 2.09
CA ASP A 132 2.30 -1.74 2.64
C ASP A 132 1.84 -2.75 1.58
N ILE A 133 1.52 -2.28 0.36
CA ILE A 133 1.18 -3.15 -0.78
C ILE A 133 2.33 -4.09 -1.15
N LEU A 134 3.56 -3.58 -1.14
CA LEU A 134 4.76 -4.37 -1.45
C LEU A 134 4.99 -5.46 -0.40
N LEU A 135 4.98 -5.11 0.88
CA LEU A 135 5.32 -6.02 1.98
C LEU A 135 4.21 -7.03 2.30
N ASN A 136 2.96 -6.56 2.30
CA ASN A 136 1.83 -7.36 2.76
C ASN A 136 1.07 -8.05 1.62
N HIS A 137 1.36 -7.75 0.35
CA HIS A 137 0.75 -8.36 -0.84
C HIS A 137 -0.73 -8.75 -0.59
N GLY A 138 -1.54 -7.82 -0.05
CA GLY A 138 -2.74 -8.18 0.71
C GLY A 138 -3.54 -9.27 0.01
N HIS A 139 -3.50 -10.50 0.54
CA HIS A 139 -3.71 -11.77 -0.17
C HIS A 139 -4.58 -11.67 -1.45
N VAL A 140 -3.99 -11.15 -2.53
CA VAL A 140 -4.74 -10.88 -3.76
C VAL A 140 -4.84 -12.19 -4.50
N GLN A 141 -5.99 -12.84 -4.41
CA GLN A 141 -6.29 -14.02 -5.19
C GLN A 141 -7.11 -13.62 -6.41
N TYR A 142 -6.87 -14.30 -7.53
CA TYR A 142 -7.64 -14.11 -8.74
C TYR A 142 -8.51 -15.34 -8.98
N ILE A 143 -9.77 -15.11 -9.33
CA ILE A 143 -10.68 -16.19 -9.71
C ILE A 143 -10.68 -16.28 -11.24
N SER A 144 -10.38 -17.46 -11.78
CA SER A 144 -10.32 -17.73 -13.22
C SER A 144 -11.70 -17.83 -13.92
N ALA A 145 -12.78 -17.46 -13.23
CA ALA A 145 -14.15 -17.53 -13.74
C ALA A 145 -14.60 -16.17 -14.31
N ALA A 146 -15.57 -16.21 -15.22
CA ALA A 146 -16.21 -14.99 -15.72
C ALA A 146 -17.00 -14.29 -14.62
N CYS A 147 -16.97 -12.96 -14.63
CA CYS A 147 -17.79 -12.12 -13.76
C CYS A 147 -19.28 -12.43 -14.00
N PRO A 148 -20.08 -12.77 -12.96
CA PRO A 148 -21.48 -13.09 -13.15
C PRO A 148 -22.34 -11.83 -13.46
N CYS A 149 -21.83 -10.63 -13.15
CA CYS A 149 -22.51 -9.37 -13.45
C CYS A 149 -22.30 -8.90 -14.90
N CYS A 150 -21.08 -9.03 -15.44
CA CYS A 150 -20.74 -8.48 -16.77
C CYS A 150 -20.20 -9.51 -17.78
N GLY A 151 -20.09 -10.78 -17.41
CA GLY A 151 -19.61 -11.88 -18.26
C GLY A 151 -18.11 -11.86 -18.58
N ALA A 152 -17.35 -10.86 -18.13
CA ALA A 152 -15.94 -10.73 -18.48
C ALA A 152 -15.09 -11.76 -17.72
N ALA A 153 -14.27 -12.53 -18.44
CA ALA A 153 -13.27 -13.44 -17.84
C ALA A 153 -11.93 -12.75 -17.54
N THR A 154 -11.60 -11.70 -18.29
CA THR A 154 -10.34 -10.95 -18.15
C THR A 154 -10.58 -9.45 -18.16
N ALA A 155 -9.76 -8.72 -17.41
CA ALA A 155 -9.67 -7.27 -17.42
C ALA A 155 -8.24 -6.82 -17.80
N GLN A 156 -8.13 -5.67 -18.47
CA GLN A 156 -6.85 -5.04 -18.74
C GLN A 156 -6.44 -4.16 -17.54
N LYS A 157 -5.25 -4.40 -17.02
CA LYS A 157 -4.67 -3.63 -15.91
C LYS A 157 -3.26 -3.20 -16.29
N ARG A 158 -2.80 -2.06 -15.78
CA ARG A 158 -1.38 -1.69 -15.86
C ARG A 158 -0.59 -2.36 -14.74
N ASP A 159 0.51 -3.00 -15.09
CA ASP A 159 1.46 -3.51 -14.10
C ASP A 159 2.33 -2.38 -13.50
N SER A 160 3.25 -2.75 -12.60
CA SER A 160 4.18 -1.80 -11.98
C SER A 160 5.16 -1.15 -12.98
N ALA A 161 5.39 -1.76 -14.14
CA ALA A 161 6.18 -1.18 -15.23
C ALA A 161 5.34 -0.26 -16.15
N GLY A 162 4.03 -0.17 -15.91
CA GLY A 162 3.10 0.64 -16.69
C GLY A 162 2.60 -0.04 -17.97
N GLU A 163 2.92 -1.32 -18.17
CA GLU A 163 2.49 -2.12 -19.32
C GLU A 163 1.06 -2.61 -19.13
N LEU A 164 0.29 -2.65 -20.22
CA LEU A 164 -1.06 -3.20 -20.21
C LEU A 164 -1.03 -4.72 -20.24
N ILE A 165 -1.33 -5.33 -19.09
CA ILE A 165 -1.42 -6.77 -18.93
C ILE A 165 -2.89 -7.23 -18.89
N ARG A 166 -3.13 -8.48 -19.30
CA ARG A 166 -4.42 -9.15 -19.08
C ARG A 166 -4.37 -9.88 -17.73
N SER A 167 -5.34 -9.60 -16.89
CA SER A 167 -5.55 -10.27 -15.59
C SER A 167 -6.96 -10.84 -15.52
N PRO A 168 -7.23 -11.87 -14.70
CA PRO A 168 -8.60 -12.34 -14.49
C PRO A 168 -9.50 -11.20 -14.01
N ALA A 169 -10.75 -11.18 -14.47
CA ALA A 169 -11.65 -10.08 -14.17
C ALA A 169 -12.02 -10.00 -12.68
N LEU A 170 -12.02 -11.13 -11.97
CA LEU A 170 -12.39 -11.20 -10.56
C LEU A 170 -11.13 -11.20 -9.68
N GLN A 171 -11.02 -10.16 -8.85
CA GLN A 171 -9.96 -10.00 -7.86
C GLN A 171 -10.55 -10.15 -6.46
N VAL A 172 -9.96 -11.00 -5.64
CA VAL A 172 -10.36 -11.24 -4.25
C VAL A 172 -9.26 -10.72 -3.35
N ILE A 173 -9.65 -9.94 -2.35
CA ILE A 173 -8.78 -9.53 -1.25
C ILE A 173 -9.48 -10.03 0.02
N ALA A 174 -8.85 -10.96 0.75
CA ALA A 174 -9.49 -11.71 1.83
C ALA A 174 -10.21 -10.83 2.87
N GLU A 175 -9.68 -9.64 3.14
CA GLU A 175 -10.23 -8.68 4.11
C GLU A 175 -11.39 -7.83 3.56
N TYR A 176 -11.40 -7.58 2.24
CA TYR A 176 -12.34 -6.63 1.63
C TYR A 176 -13.41 -7.30 0.78
N GLY A 177 -13.20 -8.53 0.32
CA GLY A 177 -14.14 -9.26 -0.54
C GLY A 177 -13.65 -9.36 -1.99
N CYS A 178 -14.57 -9.50 -2.93
CA CYS A 178 -14.27 -9.68 -4.35
C CYS A 178 -14.71 -8.44 -5.16
N THR A 179 -13.88 -8.01 -6.11
CA THR A 179 -14.17 -6.90 -7.02
C THR A 179 -13.90 -7.30 -8.46
N CYS A 180 -14.86 -7.04 -9.35
CA CYS A 180 -14.65 -7.15 -10.78
C CYS A 180 -13.83 -5.96 -11.29
N GLN A 181 -12.65 -6.22 -11.83
CA GLN A 181 -11.75 -5.22 -12.39
C GLN A 181 -12.24 -4.63 -13.72
N GLN A 182 -13.23 -5.26 -14.38
CA GLN A 182 -13.81 -4.77 -15.63
C GLN A 182 -15.03 -3.85 -15.40
N CYS A 183 -15.99 -4.28 -14.59
CA CYS A 183 -17.24 -3.53 -14.36
C CYS A 183 -17.30 -2.82 -13.00
N GLY A 184 -16.34 -3.06 -12.12
CA GLY A 184 -16.29 -2.47 -10.78
C GLY A 184 -17.29 -3.07 -9.78
N TYR A 185 -18.06 -4.09 -10.16
CA TYR A 185 -19.01 -4.72 -9.25
C TYR A 185 -18.27 -5.36 -8.07
N PHE A 186 -18.79 -5.13 -6.87
CA PHE A 186 -18.18 -5.51 -5.60
C PHE A 186 -19.07 -6.47 -4.83
N TRP A 187 -18.49 -7.58 -4.38
CA TRP A 187 -19.07 -8.54 -3.45
C TRP A 187 -18.36 -8.41 -2.11
N ALA A 188 -19.11 -8.02 -1.08
CA ALA A 188 -18.61 -7.93 0.28
C ALA A 188 -18.22 -9.33 0.82
N PRO A 189 -17.36 -9.40 1.86
CA PRO A 189 -16.80 -10.67 2.36
C PRO A 189 -17.87 -11.68 2.79
N ASP A 190 -18.98 -11.20 3.36
CA ASP A 190 -20.15 -11.99 3.78
C ASP A 190 -20.86 -12.67 2.61
N LYS A 191 -20.72 -12.14 1.39
CA LYS A 191 -21.31 -12.70 0.16
C LYS A 191 -20.33 -13.52 -0.67
N TYR A 192 -19.13 -13.77 -0.14
CA TYR A 192 -18.10 -14.52 -0.84
C TYR A 192 -18.50 -15.98 -1.06
N ILE A 193 -19.19 -16.59 -0.09
CA ILE A 193 -19.70 -17.96 -0.16
C ILE A 193 -20.73 -18.08 -1.30
N ASP A 194 -21.68 -17.15 -1.38
CA ASP A 194 -22.69 -17.10 -2.45
C ASP A 194 -22.04 -16.97 -3.84
N LEU A 195 -20.99 -16.17 -3.96
CA LEU A 195 -20.23 -16.01 -5.18
C LEU A 195 -19.51 -17.31 -5.56
N CYS A 196 -18.86 -18.00 -4.61
CA CYS A 196 -18.22 -19.29 -4.85
C CYS A 196 -19.24 -20.34 -5.33
N GLN A 197 -20.42 -20.40 -4.71
CA GLN A 197 -21.50 -21.28 -5.13
C GLN A 197 -22.00 -20.94 -6.55
N GLN A 198 -22.19 -19.65 -6.85
CA GLN A 198 -22.65 -19.20 -8.17
C GLN A 198 -21.63 -19.51 -9.29
N LEU A 199 -20.34 -19.51 -8.96
CA LEU A 199 -19.25 -19.82 -9.89
C LEU A 199 -18.88 -21.31 -9.92
N GLY A 200 -19.53 -22.15 -9.11
CA GLY A 200 -19.24 -23.58 -9.00
C GLY A 200 -17.84 -23.89 -8.45
N LEU A 201 -17.27 -22.99 -7.65
CA LEU A 201 -15.93 -23.15 -7.07
C LEU A 201 -16.00 -23.89 -5.73
N PRO A 202 -15.04 -24.79 -5.44
CA PRO A 202 -14.97 -25.42 -4.13
C PRO A 202 -14.69 -24.36 -3.06
N LEU A 203 -15.42 -24.44 -1.95
CA LEU A 203 -15.21 -23.58 -0.80
C LEU A 203 -13.76 -23.73 -0.28
N PRO A 204 -13.09 -22.64 0.10
CA PRO A 204 -11.75 -22.75 0.68
C PRO A 204 -11.81 -23.59 1.97
N ALA A 205 -10.80 -24.45 2.16
CA ALA A 205 -10.73 -25.35 3.30
C ALA A 205 -10.79 -24.57 4.63
N GLY A 206 -11.80 -24.85 5.46
CA GLY A 206 -11.99 -24.23 6.78
C GLY A 206 -13.26 -23.40 6.97
N VAL A 207 -14.10 -23.24 5.94
CA VAL A 207 -15.43 -22.63 6.06
C VAL A 207 -16.46 -23.75 6.33
N LEU A 208 -17.07 -23.76 7.51
CA LEU A 208 -18.18 -24.65 7.85
C LEU A 208 -19.45 -24.17 7.15
N GLU A 209 -20.27 -25.14 6.68
CA GLU A 209 -21.60 -24.92 6.09
C GLU A 209 -22.55 -24.14 7.01
#